data_AF-A0A1T4TUV4-F1
#
_entry.id   AF-A0A1T4TUV4-F1
#
_cell.length_a   1.000
_cell.length_b   1.000
_cell.length_c   1.000
_cell.angle_alpha   90.00
_cell.angle_beta   90.00
_cell.angle_gamma   90.00
#
_symmetry.space_group_name_H-M   'P 1'
#
loop_
_entity.id
_entity.type
_entity.pdbx_description
1 polymer ?
#
loop_
_entity_poly.entity_id
_entity_poly.type
_entity_poly.pdbx_seq_one_letter_code
_entity_poly.pdbx_strand_id
1 'polypeptide(L)'
;MWEKPTTWPSAKMLPAGNGYYIIDGQGVCYNTYPVKQADAETFVCHFDFAKDKARCYRMGEPFKDADPASFEVLNYYFAKDKYHIYNIGGADKKVDHETFEVLDTGFQLNEQGRPQKITSYAKDKNVLWMMEYYSQKPIAIKGIDTATFGRINGSYAKDSRYVLWRGKKLKKADPRTFTAFNTNYGKDKTTVFFQELALAGADHATFETVETNVTIAKDKNRFYHFGEEITAAAFAECLKDVLNGG
;
A
#
# COMPACT_ATOMS: atom_id res chain seq x y z
N MET A 1 -15.49 9.57 3.74
CA MET A 1 -16.66 10.46 3.71
C MET A 1 -16.37 11.58 2.74
N TRP A 2 -17.35 12.04 1.95
CA TRP A 2 -17.16 13.15 1.01
C TRP A 2 -17.06 14.47 1.75
N GLU A 3 -16.08 15.29 1.37
CA GLU A 3 -15.81 16.59 2.01
C GLU A 3 -15.69 17.69 0.96
N LYS A 4 -15.96 18.93 1.35
CA LYS A 4 -15.68 20.09 0.50
C LYS A 4 -14.17 20.36 0.46
N PRO A 5 -13.59 20.72 -0.70
CA PRO A 5 -12.20 21.12 -0.76
C PRO A 5 -11.95 22.33 0.14
N THR A 6 -10.76 22.41 0.73
CA THR A 6 -10.41 23.54 1.58
C THR A 6 -10.28 24.81 0.74
N THR A 7 -10.91 25.90 1.18
CA THR A 7 -10.75 27.22 0.58
C THR A 7 -9.50 27.88 1.14
N TRP A 8 -8.56 28.27 0.28
CA TRP A 8 -7.35 28.98 0.71
C TRP A 8 -7.33 30.40 0.17
N PRO A 9 -7.01 31.41 1.01
CA PRO A 9 -6.96 32.81 0.56
C PRO A 9 -5.84 33.10 -0.44
N SER A 10 -4.78 32.28 -0.47
CA SER A 10 -3.69 32.40 -1.45
C SER A 10 -2.86 31.12 -1.53
N ALA A 11 -2.21 30.90 -2.67
CA ALA A 11 -1.29 29.77 -2.89
C ALA A 11 -0.09 29.74 -1.91
N LYS A 12 0.27 30.88 -1.29
CA LYS A 12 1.36 30.97 -0.30
C LYS A 12 1.00 30.36 1.06
N MET A 13 -0.28 30.11 1.31
CA MET A 13 -0.77 29.54 2.56
C MET A 13 -1.00 28.03 2.46
N LEU A 14 -0.76 27.42 1.29
CA LEU A 14 -0.94 25.99 1.11
C LEU A 14 0.00 25.21 2.02
N PRO A 15 -0.48 24.15 2.70
CA PRO A 15 0.34 23.35 3.57
C PRO A 15 1.45 22.67 2.77
N ALA A 16 2.60 22.50 3.41
CA ALA A 16 3.68 21.70 2.86
C ALA A 16 3.19 20.26 2.62
N GLY A 17 3.31 19.78 1.39
CA GLY A 17 2.82 18.46 0.97
C GLY A 17 2.11 18.52 -0.38
N ASN A 18 1.72 17.34 -0.87
CA ASN A 18 0.94 17.15 -2.10
C ASN A 18 -0.27 16.25 -1.77
N GLY A 19 -1.31 16.29 -2.61
CA GLY A 19 -2.46 15.38 -2.51
C GLY A 19 -3.75 16.01 -1.99
N TYR A 20 -3.96 17.30 -2.21
CA TYR A 20 -5.16 17.98 -1.72
C TYR A 20 -5.87 18.76 -2.83
N TYR A 21 -7.21 18.77 -2.77
CA TYR A 21 -8.04 19.65 -3.58
C TYR A 21 -8.31 20.95 -2.84
N ILE A 22 -8.31 22.07 -3.56
CA ILE A 22 -8.60 23.40 -3.02
C ILE A 22 -9.55 24.16 -3.94
N ILE A 23 -10.29 25.10 -3.34
CA ILE A 23 -11.00 26.14 -4.10
C ILE A 23 -10.12 27.39 -4.17
N ASP A 24 -9.88 27.87 -5.39
CA ASP A 24 -9.15 29.11 -5.68
C ASP A 24 -10.03 30.03 -6.55
N GLY A 25 -10.58 31.08 -5.94
CA GLY A 25 -11.62 31.90 -6.55
C GLY A 25 -12.87 31.09 -6.89
N GLN A 26 -13.25 31.07 -8.17
CA GLN A 26 -14.36 30.24 -8.70
C GLN A 26 -13.89 28.88 -9.25
N GLY A 27 -12.57 28.61 -9.23
CA GLY A 27 -11.99 27.39 -9.77
C GLY A 27 -11.66 26.35 -8.70
N VAL A 28 -11.40 25.12 -9.16
CA VAL A 28 -10.86 24.03 -8.32
C VAL A 28 -9.45 23.72 -8.78
N CYS A 29 -8.54 23.52 -7.84
CA CYS A 29 -7.18 23.06 -8.10
C CYS A 29 -6.90 21.75 -7.35
N TYR A 30 -6.06 20.90 -7.93
CA TYR A 30 -5.39 19.81 -7.23
C TYR A 30 -3.93 20.21 -7.01
N ASN A 31 -3.52 20.30 -5.75
CA ASN A 31 -2.35 21.08 -5.35
C ASN A 31 -2.45 22.51 -5.92
N THR A 32 -1.54 22.89 -6.82
CA THR A 32 -1.52 24.18 -7.52
C THR A 32 -1.96 24.09 -8.98
N TYR A 33 -2.39 22.92 -9.45
CA TYR A 33 -2.77 22.69 -10.85
C TYR A 33 -4.29 22.81 -11.02
N PRO A 34 -4.79 23.63 -11.95
CA PRO A 34 -6.23 23.76 -12.18
C PRO A 34 -6.87 22.45 -12.65
N VAL A 35 -7.99 22.08 -12.02
CA VAL A 35 -8.84 20.95 -12.43
C VAL A 35 -9.76 21.44 -13.54
N LYS A 36 -9.48 21.03 -14.78
CA LYS A 36 -10.20 21.53 -15.95
C LYS A 36 -11.68 21.14 -15.90
N GLN A 37 -12.54 22.11 -16.21
CA GLN A 37 -14.00 21.96 -16.29
C GLN A 37 -14.69 21.53 -14.99
N ALA A 38 -14.00 21.58 -13.85
CA ALA A 38 -14.60 21.30 -12.56
C ALA A 38 -15.70 22.31 -12.23
N ASP A 39 -16.81 21.80 -11.69
CA ASP A 39 -17.87 22.61 -11.11
C ASP A 39 -17.60 22.80 -9.62
N ALA A 40 -17.06 23.96 -9.24
CA ALA A 40 -16.64 24.25 -7.87
C ALA A 40 -17.80 24.21 -6.85
N GLU A 41 -19.02 24.55 -7.28
CA GLU A 41 -20.20 24.57 -6.41
C GLU A 41 -20.59 23.16 -5.93
N THR A 42 -20.45 22.17 -6.80
CA THR A 42 -20.81 20.77 -6.51
C THR A 42 -19.62 19.87 -6.22
N PHE A 43 -18.39 20.38 -6.38
CA PHE A 43 -17.16 19.62 -6.14
C PHE A 43 -17.07 19.12 -4.69
N VAL A 44 -16.75 17.83 -4.53
CA VAL A 44 -16.43 17.16 -3.27
C VAL A 44 -15.27 16.21 -3.48
N CYS A 45 -14.44 16.01 -2.46
CA CYS A 45 -13.27 15.14 -2.51
C CYS A 45 -13.23 14.16 -1.34
N HIS A 46 -12.54 13.05 -1.54
CA HIS A 46 -12.18 12.10 -0.50
C HIS A 46 -10.88 11.37 -0.90
N PHE A 47 -9.84 11.51 -0.08
CA PHE A 47 -8.46 11.16 -0.47
C PHE A 47 -8.06 11.87 -1.78
N ASP A 48 -7.39 11.15 -2.69
CA ASP A 48 -6.99 11.66 -4.00
C ASP A 48 -8.15 11.65 -5.03
N PHE A 49 -9.34 11.18 -4.64
CA PHE A 49 -10.53 11.14 -5.49
C PHE A 49 -11.42 12.36 -5.29
N ALA A 50 -12.15 12.73 -6.34
CA ALA A 50 -13.16 13.76 -6.26
C ALA A 50 -14.31 13.52 -7.24
N LYS A 51 -15.41 14.24 -7.05
CA LYS A 51 -16.48 14.33 -8.03
C LYS A 51 -17.19 15.67 -7.95
N ASP A 52 -17.81 16.05 -9.05
CA ASP A 52 -18.82 17.10 -9.12
C ASP A 52 -20.10 16.54 -9.73
N LYS A 53 -21.08 17.39 -10.07
CA LYS A 53 -22.36 16.94 -10.65
C LYS A 53 -22.22 16.23 -12.01
N ALA A 54 -21.11 16.42 -12.72
CA ALA A 54 -20.92 15.97 -14.09
C ALA A 54 -19.75 14.98 -14.27
N ARG A 55 -18.74 15.00 -13.39
CA ARG A 55 -17.51 14.21 -13.55
C ARG A 55 -16.98 13.64 -12.25
N CYS A 56 -16.18 12.59 -12.37
CA CYS A 56 -15.36 12.03 -11.31
C CYS A 56 -13.89 12.20 -11.66
N TYR A 57 -13.05 12.39 -10.65
CA TYR A 57 -11.66 12.75 -10.80
C TYR A 57 -10.77 11.90 -9.89
N ARG A 58 -9.51 11.76 -10.29
CA ARG A 58 -8.41 11.36 -9.42
C ARG A 58 -7.20 12.24 -9.68
N MET A 59 -6.65 12.82 -8.62
CA MET A 59 -5.53 13.76 -8.68
C MET A 59 -5.74 14.91 -9.70
N GLY A 60 -6.96 15.42 -9.81
CA GLY A 60 -7.34 16.48 -10.75
C GLY A 60 -7.63 16.02 -12.19
N GLU A 61 -7.38 14.76 -12.53
CA GLU A 61 -7.67 14.22 -13.86
C GLU A 61 -9.04 13.51 -13.89
N PRO A 62 -9.91 13.78 -14.88
CA PRO A 62 -11.23 13.16 -14.95
C PRO A 62 -11.15 11.70 -15.40
N PHE A 63 -11.96 10.85 -14.78
CA PHE A 63 -12.21 9.51 -15.30
C PHE A 63 -13.14 9.58 -16.51
N LYS A 64 -12.78 8.85 -17.57
CA LYS A 64 -13.63 8.71 -18.74
C LYS A 64 -14.85 7.84 -18.41
N ASP A 65 -16.03 8.31 -18.84
CA ASP A 65 -17.31 7.60 -18.75
C ASP A 65 -17.71 7.15 -17.33
N ALA A 66 -17.20 7.84 -16.29
CA ALA A 66 -17.58 7.59 -14.91
C ALA A 66 -18.95 8.18 -14.59
N ASP A 67 -19.73 7.47 -13.76
CA ASP A 67 -21.04 7.91 -13.29
C ASP A 67 -20.94 8.61 -11.92
N PRO A 68 -21.02 9.96 -11.85
CA PRO A 68 -20.88 10.69 -10.59
C PRO A 68 -21.99 10.41 -9.59
N ALA A 69 -23.17 10.00 -10.06
CA ALA A 69 -24.31 9.73 -9.20
C ALA A 69 -24.06 8.50 -8.32
N SER A 70 -23.41 7.47 -8.86
CA SER A 70 -23.07 6.23 -8.14
C SER A 70 -21.63 6.14 -7.67
N PHE A 71 -20.80 7.15 -7.96
CA PHE A 71 -19.38 7.13 -7.61
C PHE A 71 -19.13 7.14 -6.09
N GLU A 72 -18.40 6.13 -5.64
CA GLU A 72 -18.07 5.82 -4.25
C GLU A 72 -16.56 5.54 -4.13
N VAL A 73 -15.92 6.13 -3.14
CA VAL A 73 -14.51 5.86 -2.82
C VAL A 73 -14.45 4.71 -1.83
N LEU A 74 -13.80 3.61 -2.23
CA LEU A 74 -13.71 2.38 -1.44
C LEU A 74 -12.57 2.44 -0.43
N ASN A 75 -11.40 2.88 -0.89
CA ASN A 75 -10.23 3.10 -0.04
C ASN A 75 -9.27 4.11 -0.70
N TYR A 76 -8.04 4.24 -0.17
CA TYR A 76 -7.05 5.18 -0.70
C TYR A 76 -6.70 4.96 -2.19
N TYR A 77 -6.86 3.73 -2.68
CA TYR A 77 -6.44 3.31 -4.01
C TYR A 77 -7.59 3.06 -4.98
N PHE A 78 -8.76 2.68 -4.47
CA PHE A 78 -9.88 2.24 -5.28
C PHE A 78 -11.14 3.07 -5.05
N ALA A 79 -11.86 3.29 -6.13
CA ALA A 79 -13.22 3.81 -6.15
C ALA A 79 -14.06 2.93 -7.08
N LYS A 80 -15.38 3.06 -7.02
CA LYS A 80 -16.29 2.39 -7.94
C LYS A 80 -17.42 3.32 -8.33
N ASP A 81 -18.04 3.01 -9.45
CA ASP A 81 -19.39 3.46 -9.76
C ASP A 81 -20.28 2.23 -10.04
N LYS A 82 -21.47 2.44 -10.60
CA LYS A 82 -22.41 1.38 -10.95
C LYS A 82 -21.86 0.37 -11.98
N TYR A 83 -20.85 0.72 -12.75
CA TYR A 83 -20.37 -0.04 -13.91
C TYR A 83 -18.90 -0.46 -13.82
N HIS A 84 -18.08 0.28 -13.06
CA HIS A 84 -16.63 0.16 -13.11
C HIS A 84 -15.99 0.25 -11.72
N ILE A 85 -14.82 -0.37 -11.59
CA ILE A 85 -13.86 -0.10 -10.52
C ILE A 85 -12.76 0.79 -11.10
N TYR A 86 -12.34 1.79 -10.33
CA TYR A 86 -11.31 2.76 -10.68
C TYR A 86 -10.09 2.61 -9.78
N ASN A 87 -8.92 2.79 -10.35
CA ASN A 87 -7.65 2.94 -9.62
C ASN A 87 -6.84 4.11 -10.21
N ILE A 88 -5.56 4.23 -9.83
CA ILE A 88 -4.69 5.31 -10.33
C ILE A 88 -4.55 5.33 -11.86
N GLY A 89 -4.68 4.18 -12.52
CA GLY A 89 -4.64 4.03 -13.97
C GLY A 89 -5.98 4.23 -14.69
N GLY A 90 -7.05 4.62 -13.99
CA GLY A 90 -8.39 4.73 -14.56
C GLY A 90 -9.29 3.53 -14.25
N ALA A 91 -10.31 3.32 -15.09
CA ALA A 91 -11.20 2.17 -14.97
C ALA A 91 -10.44 0.85 -15.22
N ASP A 92 -10.49 -0.07 -14.26
CA ASP A 92 -9.86 -1.38 -14.37
C ASP A 92 -10.81 -2.37 -15.03
N LYS A 93 -10.46 -2.79 -16.24
CA LYS A 93 -11.27 -3.74 -17.03
C LYS A 93 -11.02 -5.20 -16.66
N LYS A 94 -10.04 -5.49 -15.79
CA LYS A 94 -9.64 -6.86 -15.45
C LYS A 94 -10.27 -7.37 -14.17
N VAL A 95 -10.69 -6.46 -13.29
CA VAL A 95 -11.35 -6.82 -12.04
C VAL A 95 -12.79 -7.20 -12.33
N ASP A 96 -13.32 -8.13 -11.53
CA ASP A 96 -14.76 -8.41 -11.53
C ASP A 96 -15.47 -7.38 -10.64
N HIS A 97 -16.21 -6.46 -11.27
CA HIS A 97 -16.87 -5.34 -10.59
C HIS A 97 -17.89 -5.79 -9.54
N GLU A 98 -18.70 -6.81 -9.84
CA GLU A 98 -19.80 -7.24 -8.98
C GLU A 98 -19.31 -7.82 -7.65
N THR A 99 -18.13 -8.44 -7.65
CA THR A 99 -17.56 -9.12 -6.48
C THR A 99 -16.36 -8.40 -5.88
N PHE A 100 -16.03 -7.19 -6.37
CA PHE A 100 -14.86 -6.45 -5.91
C PHE A 100 -15.04 -5.93 -4.48
N GLU A 101 -14.08 -6.26 -3.62
CA GLU A 101 -14.07 -5.88 -2.21
C GLU A 101 -12.67 -5.42 -1.80
N VAL A 102 -12.54 -4.22 -1.25
CA VAL A 102 -11.30 -3.77 -0.61
C VAL A 102 -11.15 -4.42 0.75
N LEU A 103 -9.95 -4.87 1.10
CA LEU A 103 -9.65 -5.59 2.34
C LEU A 103 -9.01 -4.70 3.41
N ASP A 104 -8.72 -3.45 3.06
CA ASP A 104 -8.13 -2.45 3.95
C ASP A 104 -8.36 -1.03 3.42
N THR A 105 -8.01 -0.05 4.26
CA THR A 105 -8.11 1.39 3.95
C THR A 105 -7.02 1.90 3.00
N GLY A 106 -5.95 1.13 2.76
CA GLY A 106 -4.78 1.54 2.00
C GLY A 106 -3.82 2.51 2.73
N PHE A 107 -4.07 2.80 4.00
CA PHE A 107 -3.16 3.59 4.85
C PHE A 107 -3.20 3.09 6.30
N GLN A 108 -2.16 3.40 7.06
CA GLN A 108 -2.14 3.28 8.52
C GLN A 108 -1.94 4.66 9.15
N LEU A 109 -2.43 4.88 10.36
CA LEU A 109 -2.14 6.11 11.07
C LEU A 109 -0.79 5.99 11.79
N ASN A 110 0.03 7.03 11.70
CA ASN A 110 1.21 7.15 12.56
C ASN A 110 0.80 7.58 13.98
N GLU A 111 1.78 7.71 14.89
CA GLU A 111 1.54 8.10 16.28
C GLU A 111 0.83 9.46 16.44
N GLN A 112 0.96 10.35 15.46
CA GLN A 112 0.28 11.65 15.43
C GLN A 112 -1.10 11.60 14.75
N GLY A 113 -1.61 10.40 14.44
CA GLY A 113 -2.88 10.23 13.74
C GLY A 113 -2.84 10.63 12.25
N ARG A 114 -1.64 10.77 11.65
CA ARG A 114 -1.51 11.12 10.22
C ARG A 114 -1.48 9.86 9.36
N PRO A 115 -2.22 9.83 8.23
CA PRO A 115 -2.22 8.68 7.33
C PRO A 115 -0.87 8.51 6.63
N GLN A 116 -0.31 7.31 6.72
CA GLN A 116 0.83 6.83 5.94
C GLN A 116 0.33 5.76 4.97
N LYS A 117 0.54 5.98 3.68
CA LYS A 117 0.13 5.05 2.63
C LYS A 117 0.88 3.73 2.78
N ILE A 118 0.15 2.63 2.71
CA ILE A 118 0.71 1.27 2.78
C ILE A 118 0.33 0.49 1.53
N THR A 119 0.99 -0.64 1.29
CA THR A 119 0.49 -1.64 0.35
C THR A 119 -0.94 -2.00 0.73
N SER A 120 -1.87 -2.01 -0.21
CA SER A 120 -3.29 -2.30 -0.03
C SER A 120 -3.67 -3.59 -0.75
N TYR A 121 -4.63 -4.32 -0.19
CA TYR A 121 -5.23 -5.49 -0.81
C TYR A 121 -6.72 -5.29 -1.09
N ALA A 122 -7.17 -5.81 -2.21
CA ALA A 122 -8.56 -6.00 -2.57
C ALA A 122 -8.72 -7.42 -3.13
N LYS A 123 -9.94 -7.90 -3.27
CA LYS A 123 -10.24 -9.18 -3.89
C LYS A 123 -11.43 -9.05 -4.82
N ASP A 124 -11.51 -9.97 -5.75
CA ASP A 124 -12.76 -10.36 -6.39
C ASP A 124 -12.94 -11.89 -6.26
N LYS A 125 -13.96 -12.45 -6.92
CA LYS A 125 -14.26 -13.89 -6.85
C LYS A 125 -13.11 -14.83 -7.24
N ASN A 126 -12.10 -14.35 -7.97
CA ASN A 126 -11.03 -15.18 -8.54
C ASN A 126 -9.61 -14.73 -8.17
N VAL A 127 -9.42 -13.46 -7.80
CA VAL A 127 -8.12 -12.81 -7.77
C VAL A 127 -7.96 -11.96 -6.50
N LEU A 128 -6.79 -12.05 -5.88
CA LEU A 128 -6.33 -11.05 -4.92
C LEU A 128 -5.60 -9.95 -5.69
N TRP A 129 -5.99 -8.70 -5.48
CA TRP A 129 -5.40 -7.51 -6.08
C TRP A 129 -4.54 -6.80 -5.04
N MET A 130 -3.29 -6.51 -5.38
CA MET A 130 -2.38 -5.74 -4.54
C MET A 130 -2.05 -4.41 -5.20
N MET A 131 -2.11 -3.32 -4.44
CA MET A 131 -1.72 -2.00 -4.91
C MET A 131 -0.69 -1.39 -3.96
N GLU A 132 0.32 -0.73 -4.52
CA GLU A 132 1.33 -0.02 -3.75
C GLU A 132 1.35 1.45 -4.15
N TYR A 133 1.82 2.31 -3.25
CA TYR A 133 1.83 3.74 -3.49
C TYR A 133 2.56 4.15 -4.78
N TYR A 134 3.72 3.55 -5.05
CA TYR A 134 4.52 3.86 -6.24
C TYR A 134 4.14 3.02 -7.47
N SER A 135 3.16 2.11 -7.35
CA SER A 135 2.69 1.31 -8.48
C SER A 135 1.72 2.12 -9.33
N GLN A 136 1.86 2.04 -10.66
CA GLN A 136 0.94 2.69 -11.60
C GLN A 136 -0.35 1.89 -11.85
N LYS A 137 -0.41 0.63 -11.38
CA LYS A 137 -1.57 -0.25 -11.56
C LYS A 137 -1.58 -1.36 -10.50
N PRO A 138 -2.76 -1.93 -10.18
CA PRO A 138 -2.87 -3.09 -9.32
C PRO A 138 -2.18 -4.33 -9.92
N ILE A 139 -1.66 -5.17 -9.03
CA ILE A 139 -1.04 -6.46 -9.34
C ILE A 139 -2.05 -7.57 -9.02
N ALA A 140 -2.37 -8.40 -10.02
CA ALA A 140 -3.22 -9.56 -9.87
C ALA A 140 -2.42 -10.77 -9.33
N ILE A 141 -2.86 -11.34 -8.21
CA ILE A 141 -2.25 -12.50 -7.58
C ILE A 141 -3.27 -13.65 -7.62
N LYS A 142 -3.03 -14.61 -8.53
CA LYS A 142 -3.96 -15.71 -8.81
C LYS A 142 -3.77 -16.89 -7.86
N GLY A 143 -4.85 -17.65 -7.67
CA GLY A 143 -4.84 -18.88 -6.89
C GLY A 143 -4.60 -18.65 -5.39
N ILE A 144 -4.98 -17.47 -4.89
CA ILE A 144 -5.09 -17.19 -3.47
C ILE A 144 -6.50 -17.56 -3.05
N ASP A 145 -6.62 -18.23 -1.91
CA ASP A 145 -7.87 -18.42 -1.20
C ASP A 145 -8.23 -17.10 -0.50
N THR A 146 -9.06 -16.30 -1.16
CA THR A 146 -9.44 -14.97 -0.68
C THR A 146 -10.37 -15.01 0.53
N ALA A 147 -10.95 -16.17 0.87
CA ALA A 147 -11.77 -16.35 2.05
C ALA A 147 -10.94 -16.48 3.34
N THR A 148 -9.72 -17.02 3.23
CA THR A 148 -8.80 -17.20 4.37
C THR A 148 -7.63 -16.21 4.36
N PHE A 149 -7.65 -15.25 3.44
CA PHE A 149 -6.61 -14.24 3.32
C PHE A 149 -6.54 -13.35 4.57
N GLY A 150 -5.32 -13.13 5.07
CA GLY A 150 -5.04 -12.25 6.19
C GLY A 150 -3.69 -11.56 6.03
N ARG A 151 -3.68 -10.24 6.31
CA ARG A 151 -2.44 -9.45 6.40
C ARG A 151 -1.66 -9.83 7.66
N ILE A 152 -0.34 -9.94 7.53
CA ILE A 152 0.56 -10.14 8.68
C ILE A 152 1.18 -8.80 9.07
N ASN A 153 1.74 -8.05 8.11
CA ASN A 153 2.26 -6.70 8.32
C ASN A 153 2.23 -5.88 7.02
N GLY A 154 3.04 -4.82 6.93
CA GLY A 154 3.13 -3.96 5.75
C GLY A 154 3.55 -4.67 4.45
N SER A 155 4.31 -5.77 4.55
CA SER A 155 4.84 -6.50 3.40
C SER A 155 4.33 -7.94 3.29
N TYR A 156 4.13 -8.61 4.43
CA TYR A 156 3.72 -10.01 4.47
C TYR A 156 2.20 -10.16 4.63
N ALA A 157 1.66 -11.15 3.94
CA ALA A 157 0.29 -11.63 4.08
C ALA A 157 0.25 -13.14 3.87
N LYS A 158 -0.87 -13.80 4.17
CA LYS A 158 -1.04 -15.22 3.92
C LYS A 158 -2.49 -15.56 3.64
N ASP A 159 -2.72 -16.69 2.99
CA ASP A 159 -3.99 -17.42 3.04
C ASP A 159 -3.76 -18.78 3.73
N SER A 160 -4.72 -19.70 3.63
CA SER A 160 -4.59 -21.06 4.16
C SER A 160 -3.49 -21.92 3.50
N ARG A 161 -2.95 -21.52 2.34
CA ARG A 161 -2.07 -22.33 1.47
C ARG A 161 -0.70 -21.70 1.19
N TYR A 162 -0.61 -20.39 1.23
CA TYR A 162 0.52 -19.61 0.76
C TYR A 162 0.82 -18.46 1.70
N VAL A 163 2.12 -18.19 1.86
CA VAL A 163 2.61 -16.92 2.39
C VAL A 163 3.03 -16.04 1.23
N LEU A 164 2.73 -14.74 1.34
CA LEU A 164 3.03 -13.72 0.35
C LEU A 164 3.96 -12.67 0.95
N TRP A 165 4.92 -12.21 0.16
CA TRP A 165 5.66 -10.97 0.40
C TRP A 165 5.46 -10.04 -0.79
N ARG A 166 4.80 -8.89 -0.56
CA ARG A 166 4.46 -7.90 -1.61
C ARG A 166 3.91 -8.58 -2.88
N GLY A 167 2.98 -9.50 -2.68
CA GLY A 167 2.29 -10.25 -3.74
C GLY A 167 3.04 -11.44 -4.34
N LYS A 168 4.30 -11.65 -4.00
CA LYS A 168 5.08 -12.83 -4.42
C LYS A 168 4.86 -13.99 -3.45
N LYS A 169 4.55 -15.17 -3.97
CA LYS A 169 4.41 -16.40 -3.17
C LYS A 169 5.76 -16.89 -2.67
N LEU A 170 5.89 -17.10 -1.37
CA LEU A 170 7.06 -17.74 -0.77
C LEU A 170 7.04 -19.22 -1.11
N LYS A 171 8.12 -19.71 -1.72
CA LYS A 171 8.23 -21.12 -2.10
C LYS A 171 8.42 -21.98 -0.84
N LYS A 172 7.53 -22.95 -0.64
CA LYS A 172 7.55 -23.93 0.47
C LYS A 172 7.34 -23.37 1.89
N ALA A 173 6.97 -22.10 2.06
CA ALA A 173 6.62 -21.58 3.38
C ALA A 173 5.34 -22.24 3.92
N ASP A 174 5.32 -22.60 5.21
CA ASP A 174 4.10 -23.08 5.88
C ASP A 174 3.27 -21.90 6.45
N PRO A 175 2.13 -21.52 5.84
CA PRO A 175 1.33 -20.39 6.30
C PRO A 175 0.77 -20.58 7.71
N ARG A 176 0.61 -21.82 8.20
CA ARG A 176 0.04 -22.09 9.52
C ARG A 176 0.97 -21.67 10.64
N THR A 177 2.28 -21.77 10.42
CA THR A 177 3.31 -21.45 11.41
C THR A 177 4.08 -20.17 11.09
N PHE A 178 3.78 -19.53 9.94
CA PHE A 178 4.50 -18.34 9.53
C PHE A 178 4.22 -17.13 10.42
N THR A 179 5.29 -16.48 10.84
CA THR A 179 5.33 -15.22 11.58
C THR A 179 6.35 -14.29 10.94
N ALA A 180 6.06 -12.99 10.88
CA ALA A 180 7.02 -12.00 10.40
C ALA A 180 7.75 -11.33 11.58
N PHE A 181 9.07 -11.18 11.46
CA PHE A 181 9.86 -10.37 12.40
C PHE A 181 9.69 -8.88 12.08
N ASN A 182 9.78 -8.54 10.80
CA ASN A 182 9.56 -7.19 10.28
C ASN A 182 9.08 -7.25 8.82
N THR A 183 9.17 -6.15 8.09
CA THR A 183 8.72 -6.04 6.68
C THR A 183 9.63 -6.78 5.69
N ASN A 184 10.82 -7.21 6.12
CA ASN A 184 11.81 -7.92 5.30
C ASN A 184 12.03 -9.36 5.76
N TYR A 185 12.06 -9.65 7.06
CA TYR A 185 12.29 -11.00 7.56
C TYR A 185 11.03 -11.63 8.16
N GLY A 186 10.86 -12.92 7.90
CA GLY A 186 9.88 -13.77 8.55
C GLY A 186 10.39 -15.20 8.68
N LYS A 187 9.64 -16.05 9.36
CA LYS A 187 9.94 -17.47 9.46
C LYS A 187 8.68 -18.31 9.57
N ASP A 188 8.78 -19.55 9.14
CA ASP A 188 7.89 -20.61 9.61
C ASP A 188 8.62 -21.49 10.64
N LYS A 189 8.03 -22.64 11.02
CA LYS A 189 8.62 -23.55 12.02
C LYS A 189 10.01 -24.09 11.63
N THR A 190 10.38 -24.04 10.35
CA THR A 190 11.56 -24.72 9.80
C THR A 190 12.48 -23.82 8.99
N THR A 191 11.98 -22.70 8.48
CA THR A 191 12.68 -21.89 7.47
C THR A 191 12.58 -20.42 7.83
N VAL A 192 13.72 -19.72 7.73
CA VAL A 192 13.77 -18.25 7.77
C VAL A 192 13.70 -17.73 6.33
N PHE A 193 12.97 -16.64 6.13
CA PHE A 193 12.81 -15.99 4.85
C PHE A 193 13.29 -14.54 4.94
N PHE A 194 14.04 -14.11 3.94
CA PHE A 194 14.25 -12.72 3.60
C PHE A 194 13.39 -12.42 2.37
N GLN A 195 12.38 -11.56 2.54
CA GLN A 195 11.38 -11.26 1.54
C GLN A 195 10.71 -12.54 1.04
N GLU A 196 10.67 -12.79 -0.28
CA GLU A 196 10.18 -14.05 -0.83
C GLU A 196 11.18 -15.23 -0.76
N LEU A 197 12.43 -14.97 -0.38
CA LEU A 197 13.55 -15.91 -0.50
C LEU A 197 13.78 -16.67 0.82
N ALA A 198 13.86 -17.99 0.73
CA ALA A 198 14.28 -18.83 1.85
C ALA A 198 15.79 -18.70 2.09
N LEU A 199 16.21 -18.45 3.33
CA LEU A 199 17.62 -18.36 3.71
C LEU A 199 18.17 -19.75 4.02
N ALA A 200 19.01 -20.26 3.12
CA ALA A 200 19.59 -21.59 3.26
C ALA A 200 20.59 -21.66 4.43
N GLY A 201 20.33 -22.53 5.40
CA GLY A 201 21.21 -22.78 6.54
C GLY A 201 21.06 -21.79 7.70
N ALA A 202 20.11 -20.86 7.62
CA ALA A 202 19.75 -20.01 8.74
C ALA A 202 19.15 -20.83 9.89
N ASP A 203 19.58 -20.57 11.11
CA ASP A 203 19.04 -21.25 12.29
C ASP A 203 17.73 -20.58 12.73
N HIS A 204 16.59 -21.15 12.32
CA HIS A 204 15.26 -20.59 12.60
C HIS A 204 14.92 -20.42 14.09
N ALA A 205 15.61 -21.15 14.98
CA ALA A 205 15.32 -21.18 16.40
C ALA A 205 15.97 -19.99 17.11
N THR A 206 17.14 -19.59 16.65
CA THR A 206 17.94 -18.50 17.22
C THR A 206 17.99 -17.24 16.34
N PHE A 207 17.34 -17.25 15.17
CA PHE A 207 17.28 -16.10 14.29
C PHE A 207 16.59 -14.91 14.94
N GLU A 208 17.23 -13.75 14.87
CA GLU A 208 16.74 -12.48 15.37
C GLU A 208 17.10 -11.33 14.42
N THR A 209 16.21 -10.33 14.35
CA THR A 209 16.45 -9.09 13.62
C THR A 209 16.86 -7.99 14.60
N VAL A 210 17.72 -7.07 14.15
CA VAL A 210 18.06 -5.89 14.94
C VAL A 210 17.24 -4.71 14.40
N GLU A 211 16.61 -3.95 15.31
CA GLU A 211 15.90 -2.73 14.93
C GLU A 211 16.89 -1.61 14.65
N THR A 212 17.18 -1.39 13.38
CA THR A 212 18.06 -0.33 12.91
C THR A 212 17.53 0.27 11.61
N ASN A 213 18.18 1.33 11.12
CA ASN A 213 17.90 1.91 9.79
C ASN A 213 18.38 1.02 8.62
N VAL A 214 19.17 -0.02 8.89
CA VAL A 214 19.67 -0.98 7.90
C VAL A 214 19.08 -2.37 8.13
N THR A 215 18.88 -3.15 7.07
CA THR A 215 18.25 -4.47 7.21
C THR A 215 19.28 -5.53 7.55
N ILE A 216 19.52 -5.72 8.84
CA ILE A 216 20.44 -6.72 9.38
C ILE A 216 19.76 -7.73 10.30
N ALA A 217 20.32 -8.93 10.37
CA ALA A 217 19.85 -10.00 11.24
C ALA A 217 21.01 -10.91 11.63
N LYS A 218 20.81 -11.75 12.64
CA LYS A 218 21.77 -12.78 13.02
C LYS A 218 21.06 -14.02 13.53
N ASP A 219 21.78 -15.12 13.53
CA ASP A 219 21.45 -16.31 14.30
C ASP A 219 22.69 -16.75 15.10
N LYS A 220 22.62 -17.89 15.80
CA LYS A 220 23.75 -18.36 16.61
C LYS A 220 25.01 -18.69 15.80
N ASN A 221 24.89 -18.88 14.49
CA ASN A 221 25.97 -19.31 13.59
C ASN A 221 26.42 -18.20 12.62
N ARG A 222 25.53 -17.27 12.24
CA ARG A 222 25.71 -16.39 11.07
C ARG A 222 25.18 -14.97 11.29
N PHE A 223 25.67 -14.04 10.48
CA PHE A 223 25.22 -12.66 10.40
C PHE A 223 24.73 -12.35 8.99
N TYR A 224 23.73 -11.50 8.86
CA TYR A 224 23.07 -11.21 7.59
C TYR A 224 22.90 -9.72 7.34
N HIS A 225 23.03 -9.31 6.10
CA HIS A 225 22.70 -7.98 5.60
C HIS A 225 21.89 -8.13 4.30
N PHE A 226 20.65 -7.64 4.29
CA PHE A 226 19.68 -7.86 3.20
C PHE A 226 19.56 -9.33 2.76
N GLY A 227 19.51 -10.26 3.71
CA GLY A 227 19.41 -11.70 3.47
C GLY A 227 20.72 -12.40 3.10
N GLU A 228 21.77 -11.65 2.74
CA GLU A 228 23.08 -12.20 2.40
C GLU A 228 23.93 -12.40 3.65
N GLU A 229 24.64 -13.51 3.72
CA GLU A 229 25.55 -13.81 4.83
C GLU A 229 26.78 -12.88 4.79
N ILE A 230 27.15 -12.34 5.95
CA ILE A 230 28.28 -11.42 6.10
C ILE A 230 29.16 -11.81 7.29
N THR A 231 30.36 -11.23 7.35
CA THR A 231 31.29 -11.45 8.47
C THR A 231 30.85 -10.71 9.73
N ALA A 232 31.30 -11.18 10.90
CA ALA A 232 31.06 -10.49 12.17
C ALA A 232 31.59 -9.04 12.17
N ALA A 233 32.71 -8.79 11.49
CA ALA A 233 33.27 -7.45 11.34
C ALA A 233 32.34 -6.54 10.53
N ALA A 234 31.85 -7.00 9.38
CA ALA A 234 30.90 -6.24 8.57
C ALA A 234 29.59 -5.98 9.33
N PHE A 235 29.11 -6.96 10.10
CA PHE A 235 27.93 -6.80 10.95
C PHE A 235 28.13 -5.74 12.03
N ALA A 236 29.31 -5.72 12.67
CA ALA A 236 29.67 -4.69 13.64
C ALA A 236 29.74 -3.30 13.02
N GLU A 237 30.20 -3.16 11.77
CA GLU A 237 30.17 -1.88 11.05
C GLU A 237 28.72 -1.42 10.79
N CYS A 238 27.84 -2.32 10.33
CA CYS A 238 26.42 -2.00 10.17
C CYS A 238 25.75 -1.52 11.46
N LEU A 239 26.20 -1.98 12.63
CA LEU A 239 25.70 -1.50 13.93
C LEU A 239 26.22 -0.10 14.30
N LYS A 240 27.42 0.29 13.84
CA LYS A 240 28.02 1.60 14.17
C LYS A 240 27.35 2.74 13.41
N ASP A 241 26.90 2.51 12.18
CA ASP A 241 26.18 3.49 11.36
C ASP A 241 24.82 3.91 11.98
N VAL A 242 24.35 3.18 12.98
CA VAL A 242 23.11 3.44 13.73
C VAL A 242 23.34 4.45 14.86
N LEU A 243 24.55 4.50 15.43
CA LEU A 243 24.87 5.32 16.60
C LEU A 243 25.45 6.70 16.25
N ASN A 244 25.95 6.88 15.03
CA ASN A 244 26.59 8.13 14.58
C ASN A 244 25.71 8.98 13.65
N GLY A 245 24.45 8.59 13.44
CA GLY A 245 23.52 9.23 12.48
C GLY A 245 22.18 9.70 13.05
N GLY A 246 22.10 9.94 14.37
CA GLY A 246 20.93 10.50 15.06
C GLY A 246 21.05 11.99 15.32
#